data_AF-A0A973F6I4-F1
#
_entry.id   AF-A0A973F6I4-F1
#
_cell.length_a   1.000
_cell.length_b   1.000
_cell.length_c   1.000
_cell.angle_alpha   90.00
_cell.angle_beta   90.00
_cell.angle_gamma   90.00
#
_symmetry.space_group_name_H-M   'P 1'
#
loop_
_entity.id
_entity.type
_entity.pdbx_description
1 polymer ?
#
loop_
_entity_poly.entity_id
_entity_poly.type
_entity_poly.pdbx_seq_one_letter_code
_entity_poly.pdbx_strand_id
1 'polypeptide(L)' 'MTSTTFPGLIDIHVHFRDPGQTHKEDFYTGTVAALKGGFTQVFDMPNNALPIINE' A
#
# COMPACT_ATOMS: atom_id res chain seq x y z
N MET A 1 20.39 -23.14 7.94
CA MET A 1 19.53 -22.39 7.00
C MET A 1 20.11 -21.01 6.84
N THR A 2 20.58 -20.64 5.65
CA THR A 2 20.98 -19.26 5.36
C THR A 2 19.79 -18.56 4.72
N SER A 3 19.25 -17.55 5.40
CA SER A 3 18.24 -16.67 4.80
C SER A 3 18.94 -15.73 3.83
N THR A 4 18.39 -15.57 2.62
CA THR A 4 18.82 -14.52 1.69
C THR A 4 18.19 -13.19 2.11
N THR A 5 19.01 -12.16 2.30
CA THR A 5 18.54 -10.80 2.64
C THR A 5 18.40 -9.97 1.37
N PHE A 6 17.26 -9.31 1.23
CA PHE A 6 17.00 -8.36 0.15
C PHE A 6 16.94 -6.92 0.71
N PRO A 7 17.21 -5.90 -0.12
CA PRO A 7 16.78 -4.53 0.17
C PRO A 7 15.26 -4.45 0.36
N GLY A 8 14.77 -3.37 0.96
CA GLY A 8 13.34 -3.11 1.06
C GLY A 8 12.68 -2.98 -0.31
N LEU A 9 11.65 -3.78 -0.57
CA LEU A 9 10.93 -3.75 -1.84
C LEU A 9 10.03 -2.51 -1.94
N ILE A 10 9.76 -2.08 -3.17
CA ILE A 10 8.89 -0.94 -3.47
C ILE A 10 7.76 -1.42 -4.37
N ASP A 11 6.51 -1.18 -3.94
CA ASP A 11 5.32 -1.40 -4.77
C ASP A 11 4.81 -0.06 -5.31
N ILE A 12 4.94 0.14 -6.61
CA ILE A 12 4.54 1.39 -7.26
C ILE A 12 3.04 1.45 -7.60
N HIS A 13 2.27 0.40 -7.30
CA HIS A 13 0.88 0.30 -7.70
C HIS A 13 0.04 -0.42 -6.64
N VAL A 14 -0.43 0.32 -5.63
CA VAL A 14 -1.41 -0.18 -4.65
C VAL A 14 -2.73 0.60 -4.71
N HIS A 15 -3.77 0.06 -4.08
CA HIS A 15 -5.05 0.75 -3.94
C HIS A 15 -5.60 0.58 -2.50
N PHE A 16 -5.41 1.58 -1.66
CA PHE A 16 -5.80 1.55 -0.25
C PHE A 16 -7.23 1.96 0.03
N ARG A 17 -7.97 2.48 -0.95
CA ARG A 17 -9.43 2.73 -0.84
C ARG A 17 -9.80 3.75 0.24
N ASP A 18 -8.83 4.55 0.68
CA ASP A 18 -8.98 5.65 1.63
C ASP A 18 -8.61 6.97 0.91
N PRO A 19 -9.60 7.85 0.61
CA PRO A 19 -10.86 7.99 1.31
C PRO A 19 -12.09 7.35 0.64
N GLY A 20 -13.06 6.96 1.47
CA GLY A 20 -14.45 6.67 1.10
C GLY A 20 -14.83 5.19 0.95
N GLN A 21 -13.88 4.25 0.95
CA GLN A 21 -14.14 2.81 0.88
C GLN A 21 -13.31 2.01 1.90
N THR A 22 -13.12 2.55 3.10
CA THR A 22 -12.27 1.98 4.17
C THR A 22 -12.68 0.59 4.65
N HIS A 23 -13.91 0.16 4.38
CA HIS A 23 -14.35 -1.23 4.62
C HIS A 23 -13.68 -2.26 3.69
N LYS A 24 -13.09 -1.82 2.56
CA LYS A 24 -12.34 -2.66 1.63
C LYS A 24 -10.88 -2.76 2.03
N GLU A 25 -10.27 -1.62 2.33
CA GLU A 25 -8.89 -1.46 2.76
C GLU A 25 -8.72 -0.03 3.32
N ASP A 26 -7.74 0.19 4.19
CA ASP A 26 -7.30 1.53 4.61
C ASP A 26 -5.76 1.61 4.70
N PHE A 27 -5.22 2.79 5.04
CA PHE A 27 -3.76 2.95 5.18
C PHE A 27 -3.14 2.04 6.24
N TYR A 28 -3.84 1.74 7.34
CA TYR A 28 -3.29 0.91 8.41
C TYR A 28 -3.23 -0.56 7.99
N THR A 29 -4.35 -1.12 7.55
CA THR A 29 -4.41 -2.54 7.18
C THR A 29 -3.63 -2.82 5.88
N GLY A 30 -3.67 -1.91 4.91
CA GLY A 30 -2.93 -2.02 3.65
C GLY A 30 -1.41 -1.95 3.83
N THR A 31 -0.90 -1.06 4.69
CA THR A 31 0.55 -1.00 4.96
C THR A 31 1.05 -2.18 5.80
N VAL A 32 0.22 -2.73 6.71
CA VAL A 32 0.52 -3.99 7.41
C VAL A 32 0.63 -5.15 6.42
N ALA A 33 -0.27 -5.22 5.43
CA ALA A 33 -0.20 -6.22 4.36
C ALA A 33 1.07 -6.06 3.51
N ALA A 34 1.43 -4.82 3.14
CA ALA A 34 2.65 -4.51 2.40
C ALA A 34 3.92 -4.98 3.14
N LEU A 35 4.02 -4.66 4.44
CA LEU A 35 5.14 -5.10 5.28
C LEU A 35 5.24 -6.62 5.37
N LYS A 36 4.10 -7.32 5.51
CA LYS A 36 4.07 -8.79 5.50
C LYS A 36 4.49 -9.38 4.15
N GLY A 37 4.29 -8.66 3.05
CA GLY A 37 4.75 -8.99 1.71
C GLY A 37 6.21 -8.65 1.43
N GLY A 38 6.92 -8.00 2.35
CA GLY A 38 8.32 -7.57 2.18
C GLY A 38 8.49 -6.21 1.53
N PHE A 39 7.41 -5.43 1.37
CA PHE A 39 7.45 -4.06 0.85
C PHE A 39 7.64 -3.06 1.99
N THR A 40 8.58 -2.15 1.80
CA THR A 40 8.89 -1.08 2.77
C THR A 40 8.41 0.29 2.29
N GLN A 41 8.04 0.40 1.01
CA GLN A 41 7.48 1.62 0.42
C GLN A 41 6.41 1.25 -0.61
N VAL A 42 5.34 2.04 -0.64
CA VAL A 42 4.17 1.83 -1.50
C VAL A 42 3.68 3.16 -2.06
N PHE A 43 3.08 3.12 -3.25
CA PHE A 43 2.48 4.29 -3.91
C PHE A 43 0.99 4.03 -4.14
N ASP A 44 0.13 4.70 -3.35
CA ASP A 44 -1.32 4.56 -3.45
C ASP A 44 -1.85 5.25 -4.71
N MET A 45 -2.71 4.55 -5.43
CA MET A 45 -3.34 5.05 -6.65
C MET A 45 -4.51 5.99 -6.30
N PRO A 46 -4.69 7.11 -7.04
CA PRO A 46 -5.61 8.17 -6.67
C PRO A 46 -7.11 7.87 -6.87
N ASN A 47 -7.47 6.63 -7.24
CA ASN A 47 -8.83 6.25 -7.65
C ASN A 47 -9.71 5.78 -6.47
N ASN A 48 -9.53 6.39 -5.31
CA ASN A 48 -10.39 6.19 -4.15
C ASN A 48 -11.79 6.75 -4.41
N ALA A 49 -12.78 6.41 -3.56
CA ALA A 49 -14.16 6.85 -3.78
C ALA A 49 -14.31 8.37 -3.66
N LEU A 50 -13.46 9.00 -2.84
CA LEU A 50 -13.14 10.41 -2.94
C LEU A 50 -11.79 10.52 -3.69
N PRO A 51 -11.81 10.75 -5.01
CA PRO A 51 -10.60 10.68 -5.83
C PRO A 51 -9.66 11.84 -5.55
N ILE A 52 -8.36 11.58 -5.53
CA ILE A 52 -7.31 12.59 -5.32
C ILE A 52 -6.85 13.08 -6.70
N ILE A 53 -7.56 14.09 -7.22
CA ILE A 53 -7.36 14.64 -8.57
C ILE A 53 -6.74 16.04 -8.57
N ASN A 54 -6.41 16.55 -7.38
CA ASN A 54 -5.85 17.88 -7.16
C ASN A 54 -4.57 17.76 -6.33
N GLU A 55 -3.66 18.72 -6.48
CA GLU A 55 -2.51 18.92 -5.57
C GLU A 55 -2.97 19.39 -4.19
#